data_AF-A0A451CFG1-F1
#
_entry.id   AF-A0A451CFG1-F1
#
_cell.length_a   1.000
_cell.length_b   1.000
_cell.length_c   1.000
_cell.angle_alpha   90.00
_cell.angle_beta   90.00
_cell.angle_gamma   90.00
#
_symmetry.space_group_name_H-M   'P 1'
#
loop_
_entity.id
_entity.type
_entity.pdbx_description
1 polymer ?
#
loop_
_entity_poly.entity_id
_entity_poly.type
_entity_poly.pdbx_seq_one_letter_code
_entity_poly.pdbx_strand_id
1 'polypeptide(L)'
;MYYNLLPSKIIIRLPCMDMANPDLDDYYDRCLMDELPFTPLFNEAGAPAMSVPLHWTDDGLPVGVHFGARFGDEATLLRIGAQLEQARPWIQRRPPGL
;
A
#
# COMPACT_ATOMS: atom_id res chain seq x y z
N MET A 1 -18.22 -5.47 31.00
CA MET A 1 -19.55 -5.43 30.35
C MET A 1 -19.45 -4.37 29.26
N TYR A 2 -19.33 -4.60 27.95
CA TYR A 2 -19.54 -5.70 27.00
C TYR A 2 -18.46 -5.43 25.91
N TYR A 3 -17.74 -6.40 25.32
CA TYR A 3 -18.13 -7.19 24.16
C TYR A 3 -17.14 -8.37 24.04
N ASN A 4 -17.59 -9.55 24.46
CA ASN A 4 -17.17 -10.81 23.88
C ASN A 4 -18.46 -11.43 23.38
N LEU A 5 -18.52 -11.80 22.09
CA LEU A 5 -19.36 -12.84 21.48
C LEU A 5 -19.51 -12.53 19.98
N LEU A 6 -18.51 -12.95 19.20
CA LEU A 6 -18.75 -13.44 17.84
C LEU A 6 -18.14 -14.85 17.74
N PRO A 7 -18.88 -15.82 17.19
CA PRO A 7 -18.41 -17.19 17.06
C PRO A 7 -17.19 -17.24 16.14
N SER A 8 -16.29 -18.17 16.43
CA SER A 8 -15.01 -18.43 15.77
C SER A 8 -15.15 -18.52 14.24
N LYS A 9 -15.10 -17.38 13.55
CA LYS A 9 -14.54 -17.33 12.21
C LYS A 9 -13.06 -17.64 12.37
N ILE A 10 -12.51 -18.44 11.48
CA ILE A 10 -11.06 -18.56 11.32
C ILE A 10 -10.55 -17.14 11.08
N ILE A 11 -10.09 -16.49 12.15
CA ILE A 11 -9.33 -15.26 12.05
C ILE A 11 -7.98 -15.75 11.56
N ILE A 12 -7.78 -15.70 10.25
CA ILE A 12 -6.43 -15.67 9.70
C ILE A 12 -5.83 -14.43 10.37
N ARG A 13 -4.97 -14.64 11.38
CA ARG A 13 -4.14 -13.59 11.94
C ARG A 13 -3.15 -13.24 10.83
N LEU A 14 -3.59 -12.41 9.89
CA LEU A 14 -2.67 -11.71 9.01
C LEU A 14 -1.63 -11.08 9.94
N PRO A 15 -0.33 -11.17 9.65
CA PRO A 15 0.65 -10.37 10.38
C PRO A 15 0.15 -8.93 10.33
N CYS A 16 -0.31 -8.44 11.47
CA CYS A 16 -0.76 -7.07 11.60
C CYS A 16 0.46 -6.28 12.01
N MET A 17 0.92 -5.46 11.09
CA MET A 17 1.85 -4.38 11.35
C MET A 17 1.42 -3.60 12.60
N ASP A 18 2.26 -3.62 13.62
CA ASP A 18 1.98 -2.94 14.88
C ASP A 18 2.59 -1.53 14.87
N MET A 19 1.78 -0.58 14.41
CA MET A 19 2.15 0.85 14.42
C MET A 19 2.21 1.45 15.83
N ALA A 20 1.82 0.69 16.87
CA ALA A 20 1.83 1.12 18.26
C ALA A 20 2.94 0.45 19.08
N ASN A 21 3.89 -0.22 18.42
CA ASN A 21 5.01 -0.86 19.10
C ASN A 21 5.85 0.18 19.86
N PRO A 22 5.95 0.08 21.21
CA PRO A 22 6.75 1.03 21.99
C PRO A 22 8.26 0.79 21.88
N ASP A 23 8.67 -0.37 21.37
CA ASP A 23 10.07 -0.66 21.04
C ASP A 23 10.42 0.00 19.71
N LEU A 24 11.17 1.10 19.78
CA LEU A 24 11.51 1.88 18.60
C LEU A 24 12.44 1.12 17.65
N ASP A 25 13.37 0.31 18.17
CA ASP A 25 14.33 -0.42 17.32
C ASP A 25 13.58 -1.49 16.51
N ASP A 26 12.71 -2.27 17.17
CA ASP A 26 11.87 -3.26 16.46
C ASP A 26 10.86 -2.59 15.52
N TYR A 27 10.33 -1.41 15.88
CA TYR A 27 9.49 -0.61 14.98
C TYR A 27 10.24 -0.15 13.73
N TYR A 28 11.46 0.38 13.87
CA TYR A 28 12.25 0.79 12.72
C TYR A 28 12.59 -0.40 11.83
N ASP A 29 13.11 -1.48 12.41
CA ASP A 29 13.59 -2.64 11.64
C ASP A 29 12.45 -3.38 10.94
N ARG A 30 11.39 -3.77 11.66
CA ARG A 30 10.31 -4.57 11.07
C ARG A 30 9.29 -3.73 10.33
N CYS A 31 8.82 -2.66 10.95
CA CYS A 31 7.71 -1.90 10.41
C CYS A 31 8.21 -1.00 9.27
N LEU A 32 9.15 -0.09 9.58
CA LEU A 32 9.56 0.93 8.62
C LEU A 32 10.51 0.42 7.54
N MET A 33 11.36 -0.57 7.80
CA MET A 33 12.33 -1.06 6.79
C MET A 33 11.83 -2.28 6.02
N ASP A 34 11.16 -3.23 6.67
CA ASP A 34 10.73 -4.47 6.00
C ASP A 34 9.30 -4.37 5.42
N GLU A 35 8.32 -3.90 6.20
CA GLU A 35 6.91 -3.99 5.81
C GLU A 35 6.43 -2.79 4.96
N LEU A 36 6.90 -1.57 5.23
CA LEU A 36 6.52 -0.34 4.51
C LEU A 36 7.71 0.60 4.22
N PRO A 37 8.76 0.12 3.54
CA PRO A 37 9.96 0.92 3.28
C PRO A 37 9.75 2.22 2.50
N PHE A 38 8.66 2.36 1.75
CA PHE A 38 8.55 3.42 0.73
C PHE A 38 7.52 4.51 1.05
N THR A 39 6.44 4.19 1.76
CA THR A 39 5.29 5.10 1.90
C THR A 39 5.37 6.09 3.07
N PRO A 40 5.97 5.77 4.24
CA PRO A 40 6.01 6.68 5.39
C PRO A 40 6.71 8.00 5.10
N LEU A 41 7.74 7.95 4.26
CA LEU A 41 8.51 9.12 3.86
C LEU A 41 7.60 10.23 3.30
N PHE A 42 6.58 9.87 2.52
CA PHE A 42 5.65 10.83 1.91
C PHE A 42 4.57 11.32 2.88
N ASN A 43 4.19 10.50 3.87
CA ASN A 43 3.30 10.93 4.94
C ASN A 43 3.98 12.01 5.80
N GLU A 44 5.22 11.75 6.23
CA GLU A 44 5.99 12.66 7.06
C GLU A 44 6.39 13.94 6.31
N ALA A 45 6.81 13.80 5.05
CA ALA A 45 7.16 14.96 4.22
C ALA A 45 5.94 15.80 3.80
N GLY A 46 4.72 15.25 3.89
CA GLY A 46 3.50 15.85 3.36
C GLY A 46 3.49 16.01 1.83
N ALA A 47 4.43 15.37 1.14
CA ALA A 47 4.55 15.44 -0.31
C ALA A 47 3.56 14.47 -0.98
N PRO A 48 3.00 14.82 -2.16
CA PRO A 48 2.06 13.95 -2.82
C PRO A 48 2.74 12.70 -3.35
N ALA A 49 2.04 11.57 -3.25
CA ALA A 49 2.47 10.30 -3.78
C ALA A 49 1.28 9.50 -4.33
N MET A 50 1.54 8.61 -5.28
CA MET A 50 0.55 7.70 -5.85
C MET A 50 1.13 6.29 -6.02
N SER A 51 0.26 5.29 -6.14
CA SER A 51 0.63 3.93 -6.51
C SER A 51 -0.24 3.46 -7.68
N VAL A 52 0.37 2.90 -8.73
CA VAL A 52 -0.35 2.37 -9.89
C VAL A 52 0.06 0.92 -10.19
N PRO A 53 -0.87 0.03 -10.57
CA PRO A 53 -0.60 -1.39 -10.76
C PRO A 53 -0.03 -1.65 -12.17
N LEU A 54 1.30 -1.67 -12.30
CA LEU A 54 1.97 -1.85 -13.60
C LEU A 54 2.40 -3.29 -13.89
N HIS A 55 2.32 -4.15 -12.89
CA HIS A 55 2.78 -5.54 -12.98
C HIS A 55 1.87 -6.50 -12.20
N TRP A 56 1.84 -7.75 -12.63
CA TRP A 56 1.19 -8.87 -11.95
C TRP A 56 2.20 -10.01 -11.87
N THR A 57 2.29 -10.64 -10.70
CA THR A 57 3.08 -11.86 -10.52
C THR A 57 2.49 -13.01 -11.34
N ASP A 58 3.25 -14.10 -11.50
CA ASP A 58 2.79 -15.31 -12.17
C ASP A 58 1.57 -15.93 -11.47
N ASP A 59 1.44 -15.74 -10.15
CA ASP A 59 0.28 -16.15 -9.34
C ASP A 59 -0.92 -15.17 -9.44
N GLY A 60 -0.82 -14.14 -10.27
CA GLY A 60 -1.89 -13.17 -10.51
C GLY A 60 -2.05 -12.10 -9.43
N LEU A 61 -1.05 -11.91 -8.55
CA LEU A 61 -1.07 -10.85 -7.54
C LEU A 61 -0.62 -9.51 -8.17
N PRO A 62 -1.34 -8.40 -7.92
CA PRO A 62 -0.94 -7.09 -8.43
C PRO A 62 0.29 -6.56 -7.70
N VAL A 63 1.22 -5.97 -8.44
CA VAL A 63 2.40 -5.26 -7.92
C VAL A 63 2.30 -3.78 -8.32
N GLY A 64 2.21 -2.93 -7.30
CA GLY A 64 2.17 -1.48 -7.46
C GLY A 64 3.55 -0.87 -7.66
N VAL A 65 3.62 0.19 -8.45
CA VAL A 65 4.80 1.06 -8.53
C VAL A 65 4.46 2.39 -7.85
N HIS A 66 5.27 2.76 -6.87
CA HIS A 66 5.08 3.96 -6.07
C HIS A 66 5.83 5.16 -6.67
N PHE A 67 5.12 6.28 -6.82
CA PHE A 67 5.65 7.53 -7.36
C PHE A 67 5.45 8.64 -6.33
N GLY A 68 6.50 9.43 -6.12
CA GLY A 68 6.45 10.65 -5.32
C GLY A 68 6.72 11.89 -6.18
N ALA A 69 6.15 13.02 -5.81
CA ALA A 69 6.43 14.31 -6.44
C ALA A 69 6.76 15.38 -5.39
N ARG A 70 7.09 16.58 -5.87
CA ARG A 70 7.32 17.74 -5.01
C ARG A 70 5.99 18.13 -4.32
N PHE A 71 6.10 18.77 -3.15
CA PHE A 71 4.94 19.30 -2.44
C PHE A 71 4.09 20.19 -3.38
N GLY A 72 2.79 19.88 -3.48
CA GLY A 72 1.82 20.58 -4.34
C GLY A 72 1.92 20.29 -5.85
N ASP A 73 2.65 19.24 -6.26
CA ASP A 73 2.81 18.85 -7.67
C ASP A 73 2.03 17.56 -8.02
N GLU A 74 0.79 17.44 -7.53
CA GLU A 74 -0.13 16.34 -7.84
C GLU A 74 -0.42 16.26 -9.34
N ALA A 75 -0.41 17.41 -10.03
CA ALA A 75 -0.65 17.49 -11.47
C ALA A 75 0.35 16.65 -12.28
N THR A 76 1.62 16.62 -11.87
CA THR A 76 2.63 15.78 -12.51
C THR A 76 2.34 14.29 -12.30
N LEU A 77 1.95 13.90 -11.07
CA LEU A 77 1.57 12.51 -10.78
C LEU A 77 0.36 12.06 -11.60
N LEU A 78 -0.68 12.88 -11.68
CA LEU A 78 -1.87 12.56 -12.48
C LEU A 78 -1.55 12.47 -13.97
N ARG A 79 -0.68 13.35 -14.49
CA ARG A 79 -0.25 13.31 -15.89
C ARG A 79 0.52 12.04 -16.23
N ILE A 80 1.46 11.61 -15.37
CA ILE A 80 2.21 10.37 -15.64
C ILE A 80 1.31 9.15 -15.42
N GLY A 81 0.41 9.19 -14.42
CA GLY A 81 -0.60 8.16 -14.19
C GLY A 81 -1.48 7.94 -15.41
N ALA A 82 -1.99 9.00 -16.03
CA ALA A 82 -2.80 8.91 -17.24
C ALA A 82 -2.03 8.31 -18.43
N GLN A 83 -0.76 8.68 -18.62
CA GLN A 83 0.07 8.11 -19.68
C GLN A 83 0.34 6.61 -19.42
N LEU A 84 0.61 6.24 -18.17
CA LEU A 84 0.82 4.85 -17.79
C LEU A 84 -0.45 4.01 -17.95
N GLU A 85 -1.61 4.56 -17.61
CA GLU A 85 -2.91 3.89 -17.79
C GLU A 85 -3.22 3.63 -19.28
N GLN A 86 -2.90 4.60 -20.15
CA GLN A 86 -3.05 4.42 -21.60
C GLN A 86 -2.06 3.38 -22.16
N ALA A 87 -0.80 3.41 -21.69
CA ALA A 87 0.23 2.50 -22.18
C ALA A 87 0.08 1.06 -21.66
N ARG A 88 -0.42 0.89 -20.42
CA ARG A 88 -0.57 -0.39 -19.73
C ARG A 88 -1.94 -0.46 -19.04
N PRO A 89 -3.06 -0.60 -19.78
CA PRO A 89 -4.38 -0.57 -19.17
C PRO A 89 -4.59 -1.67 -18.13
N TRP A 90 -5.02 -1.28 -16.92
CA TRP A 90 -5.31 -2.20 -15.82
C TRP A 90 -6.79 -2.31 -15.46
N ILE A 91 -7.66 -1.47 -16.01
CA ILE A 91 -9.08 -1.39 -15.62
C ILE A 91 -9.88 -2.69 -15.83
N GLN A 92 -9.40 -3.56 -16.74
CA GLN A 92 -10.02 -4.87 -17.00
C GLN A 92 -9.50 -5.98 -16.07
N ARG A 93 -8.45 -5.71 -15.26
CA ARG A 93 -7.91 -6.67 -14.29
C ARG A 93 -8.76 -6.62 -13.02
N ARG A 94 -9.44 -7.72 -12.71
CA ARG A 94 -10.26 -7.86 -11.51
C ARG A 94 -9.81 -9.06 -10.68
N PRO A 95 -9.90 -8.99 -9.34
CA PRO A 95 -9.72 -10.17 -8.49
C PRO A 95 -10.70 -11.28 -8.90
N PRO A 96 -10.28 -12.55 -8.86
CA PRO A 96 -11.18 -13.67 -9.09
C PRO A 96 -12.25 -13.73 -7.98
N GLY A 97 -13.51 -13.92 -8.36
CA GLY A 97 -14.62 -14.11 -7.40
C GLY A 97 -15.41 -12.86 -7.02
N LEU A 98 -15.20 -11.73 -7.72
CA LEU A 98 -16.05 -10.53 -7.67
C LEU A 98 -17.06 -10.49 -8.82
#